data_AF-A0AAD7Y1Y5-F1
#
_entry.id   AF-A0AAD7Y1Y5-F1
#
_cell.length_a   1.000
_cell.length_b   1.000
_cell.length_c   1.000
_cell.angle_alpha   90.00
_cell.angle_beta   90.00
_cell.angle_gamma   90.00
#
_symmetry.space_group_name_H-M   'P 1'
#
loop_
_entity.id
_entity.type
_entity.pdbx_description
1 polymer ?
#
loop_
_entity_poly.entity_id
_entity_poly.type
_entity_poly.pdbx_seq_one_letter_code
_entity_poly.pdbx_strand_id
1 'polypeptide(L)'
;MAANNTYIVEQVFGYLGLVMWSFQLVPQIYKSYRRKTTEGVSPWAMLIWALSGVFLGNYNIGVQVAVPLIVQPQLFSFFAYVCLAQELYYRYLWNRWRSTAAFIFLCLASSGLEIGLVFGYWAADHHHNKQVIDFFGLLPVVAILVGFIPQYWSIARERRVEGISHVFLGMDCLGSVFSCISLAFRSEIDALTLVNYLSIAVLDLGIIFLYYVFKWWNNRKAQRQPSLTIQQQQQPQDETTTTTTLAQDDIAEKGLSPPTSGGNN
;
A
#
# COMPACT_ATOMS: atom_id res chain seq x y z
N MET A 1 3.41 36.41 23.83
CA MET A 1 2.31 36.14 22.88
C MET A 1 2.77 35.37 21.64
N ALA A 2 3.84 35.78 20.94
CA ALA A 2 4.34 35.06 19.76
C ALA A 2 4.75 33.59 20.01
N ALA A 3 5.38 33.29 21.15
CA ALA A 3 5.77 31.93 21.52
C ALA A 3 4.56 30.98 21.71
N ASN A 4 3.47 31.46 22.34
CA ASN A 4 2.25 30.66 22.51
C ASN A 4 1.58 30.38 21.17
N ASN A 5 1.54 31.36 20.26
CA ASN A 5 0.94 31.17 18.94
C ASN A 5 1.71 30.12 18.13
N THR A 6 3.05 30.16 18.21
CA THR A 6 3.95 29.24 17.51
C THR A 6 3.77 27.80 17.99
N TYR A 7 3.72 27.59 19.32
CA TYR A 7 3.40 26.29 19.92
C TYR A 7 2.03 25.75 19.50
N ILE A 8 0.99 26.60 19.53
CA ILE A 8 -0.37 26.18 19.13
C ILE A 8 -0.39 25.73 17.66
N VAL A 9 0.28 26.48 16.77
CA VAL A 9 0.39 26.13 15.35
C VAL A 9 1.12 24.80 15.17
N GLU A 10 2.27 24.61 15.84
CA GLU A 10 3.00 23.34 15.85
C GLU A 10 2.08 22.16 16.23
N GLN A 11 1.33 22.27 17.33
CA GLN A 11 0.46 21.20 17.79
C GLN A 11 -0.71 20.94 16.83
N VAL A 12 -1.40 21.97 16.37
CA VAL A 12 -2.56 21.82 15.46
C VAL A 12 -2.16 21.12 14.17
N PHE A 13 -1.08 21.58 13.52
CA PHE A 13 -0.57 20.95 12.31
C PHE A 13 -0.02 19.55 12.59
N GLY A 14 0.58 19.34 13.76
CA GLY A 14 1.01 18.01 14.20
C GLY A 14 -0.18 17.04 14.27
N TYR A 15 -1.29 17.43 14.90
CA TYR A 15 -2.49 16.59 15.00
C TYR A 15 -3.18 16.36 13.65
N LEU A 16 -3.19 17.35 12.76
CA LEU A 16 -3.66 17.17 11.38
C LEU A 16 -2.78 16.16 10.63
N GLY A 17 -1.46 16.26 10.78
CA GLY A 17 -0.49 15.31 10.25
C GLY A 17 -0.73 13.90 10.79
N LEU A 18 -0.89 13.77 12.11
CA LEU A 18 -1.17 12.53 12.81
C LEU A 18 -2.39 11.82 12.22
N VAL A 19 -3.52 12.52 12.08
CA VAL A 19 -4.77 11.93 11.58
C VAL A 19 -4.63 11.51 10.13
N MET A 20 -4.10 12.38 9.26
CA MET A 20 -4.02 12.10 7.84
C MET A 20 -3.04 10.96 7.54
N TRP A 21 -1.85 11.01 8.13
CA TRP A 21 -0.79 10.04 7.86
C TRP A 21 -1.05 8.68 8.52
N SER A 22 -1.45 8.66 9.80
CA SER A 22 -1.60 7.39 10.52
C SER A 22 -2.76 6.56 9.96
N PHE A 23 -3.88 7.20 9.63
CA PHE A 23 -5.10 6.49 9.24
C PHE A 23 -5.17 6.16 7.75
N GLN A 24 -4.15 6.50 6.95
CA GLN A 24 -4.15 6.22 5.51
C GLN A 24 -4.31 4.74 5.16
N LEU A 25 -3.86 3.84 6.05
CA LEU A 25 -3.96 2.38 5.88
C LEU A 25 -5.32 1.81 6.29
N VAL A 26 -6.13 2.53 7.06
CA VAL A 26 -7.43 2.04 7.55
C VAL A 26 -8.40 1.70 6.42
N PRO A 27 -8.56 2.51 5.36
CA PRO A 27 -9.35 2.12 4.19
C PRO A 27 -8.90 0.81 3.56
N GLN A 28 -7.57 0.56 3.53
CA GLN A 28 -7.01 -0.67 2.99
C GLN A 28 -7.30 -1.86 3.92
N ILE A 29 -7.14 -1.70 5.23
CA ILE A 29 -7.50 -2.73 6.23
C ILE A 29 -8.97 -3.13 6.08
N TYR A 30 -9.86 -2.15 5.97
CA TYR A 30 -11.28 -2.36 5.80
C TYR A 30 -11.60 -3.08 4.48
N LYS A 31 -10.98 -2.64 3.38
CA LYS A 31 -11.16 -3.24 2.05
C LYS A 31 -10.71 -4.69 2.02
N SER A 32 -9.54 -4.99 2.58
CA SER A 32 -9.03 -6.36 2.74
C SER A 32 -9.98 -7.23 3.56
N TYR A 33 -10.46 -6.71 4.70
CA TYR A 33 -11.42 -7.41 5.54
C TYR A 33 -12.75 -7.70 4.83
N ARG A 34 -13.26 -6.76 4.03
CA ARG A 34 -14.54 -6.92 3.31
C ARG A 34 -14.41 -7.89 2.13
N ARG A 35 -13.33 -7.78 1.37
CA ARG A 35 -13.13 -8.58 0.14
C ARG A 35 -12.56 -9.97 0.41
N LYS A 36 -11.95 -10.20 1.58
CA LYS A 36 -11.26 -11.46 1.94
C LYS A 36 -10.15 -11.84 0.96
N THR A 37 -9.63 -10.86 0.21
CA THR A 37 -8.48 -10.96 -0.68
C THR A 37 -7.63 -9.69 -0.52
N THR A 38 -6.32 -9.83 -0.69
CA THR A 38 -5.33 -8.76 -0.56
C THR A 38 -4.51 -8.60 -1.84
N GLU A 39 -5.14 -8.83 -2.99
CA GLU A 39 -4.53 -8.55 -4.30
C GLU A 39 -4.14 -7.06 -4.44
N GLY A 40 -2.91 -6.83 -4.91
CA GLY A 40 -2.37 -5.50 -5.18
C GLY A 40 -1.60 -4.84 -4.03
N VAL A 41 -1.46 -5.48 -2.86
CA VAL A 41 -0.61 -4.98 -1.77
C VAL A 41 0.60 -5.89 -1.60
N SER A 42 1.77 -5.26 -1.41
CA SER A 42 3.04 -5.95 -1.24
C SER A 42 3.35 -6.13 0.26
N PRO A 43 3.46 -7.38 0.76
CA PRO A 43 3.74 -7.63 2.18
C PRO A 43 5.11 -7.10 2.58
N TRP A 44 6.08 -7.18 1.67
CA TRP A 44 7.42 -6.67 1.87
C TRP A 44 7.45 -5.15 1.98
N ALA A 45 6.66 -4.45 1.16
CA ALA A 45 6.56 -2.99 1.27
C ALA A 45 5.97 -2.60 2.63
N MET A 46 4.91 -3.31 3.06
CA MET A 46 4.28 -3.07 4.36
C MET A 46 5.23 -3.30 5.54
N LEU A 47 6.05 -4.34 5.47
CA LEU A 47 7.06 -4.63 6.49
C LEU A 47 8.16 -3.56 6.53
N ILE A 48 8.67 -3.13 5.37
CA ILE A 48 9.71 -2.09 5.29
C ILE A 48 9.17 -0.74 5.81
N TRP A 49 7.93 -0.39 5.45
CA TRP A 49 7.28 0.82 5.92
C TRP A 49 7.06 0.81 7.43
N ALA A 50 6.59 -0.31 7.99
CA ALA A 50 6.43 -0.44 9.43
C ALA A 50 7.77 -0.30 10.18
N LEU A 51 8.83 -0.94 9.67
CA LEU A 51 10.16 -0.81 10.25
C LEU A 51 10.74 0.61 10.11
N SER A 52 10.46 1.30 9.01
CA SER A 52 10.82 2.70 8.82
C SER A 52 10.12 3.60 9.85
N GLY A 53 8.85 3.30 10.16
CA GLY A 53 8.09 3.94 11.23
C GLY A 53 8.74 3.75 12.61
N VAL A 54 9.26 2.56 12.91
CA VAL A 54 10.01 2.28 14.16
C VAL A 54 11.26 3.17 14.28
N PHE A 55 12.04 3.30 13.20
CA PHE A 55 13.23 4.16 13.21
C PHE A 55 12.87 5.65 13.37
N LEU A 56 11.77 6.08 12.73
CA LEU A 56 11.28 7.45 12.85
C LEU A 56 10.75 7.72 14.26
N GLY A 57 9.99 6.78 14.83
CA GLY A 57 9.48 6.85 16.20
C GLY A 57 10.60 7.01 17.22
N ASN A 58 11.64 6.20 17.11
CA ASN A 58 12.86 6.33 17.91
C ASN A 58 13.44 7.76 17.84
N TYR A 59 13.68 8.28 16.64
CA TYR A 59 14.32 9.58 16.47
C TYR A 59 13.43 10.72 16.96
N ASN A 60 12.12 10.66 16.68
CA ASN A 60 11.14 11.63 17.15
C ASN A 60 11.04 11.66 18.68
N ILE A 61 11.12 10.50 19.34
CA ILE A 61 11.21 10.40 20.81
C ILE A 61 12.54 10.98 21.29
N GLY A 62 13.65 10.63 20.64
CA GLY A 62 14.98 11.12 21.01
C GLY A 62 15.07 12.65 21.01
N VAL A 63 14.63 13.28 19.91
CA VAL A 63 14.66 14.74 19.71
C VAL A 63 13.49 15.46 20.41
N GLN A 64 12.51 14.73 20.96
CA GLN A 64 11.35 15.29 21.66
C GLN A 64 10.55 16.29 20.79
N VAL A 65 10.18 15.87 19.58
CA VAL A 65 9.24 16.64 18.72
C VAL A 65 7.84 16.69 19.35
N ALA A 66 6.91 17.45 18.75
CA ALA A 66 5.52 17.49 19.18
C ALA A 66 4.92 16.08 19.37
N VAL A 67 4.18 15.87 20.47
CA VAL A 67 3.50 14.61 20.81
C VAL A 67 2.79 13.95 19.62
N PRO A 68 1.99 14.66 18.78
CA PRO A 68 1.38 14.02 17.62
C PRO A 68 2.38 13.39 16.64
N LEU A 69 3.55 13.99 16.44
CA LEU A 69 4.60 13.48 15.55
C LEU A 69 5.34 12.27 16.15
N ILE A 70 5.35 12.13 17.48
CA ILE A 70 5.82 10.92 18.16
C ILE A 70 4.82 9.77 17.97
N VAL A 71 3.51 10.05 18.13
CA VAL A 71 2.45 9.03 18.07
C VAL A 71 2.19 8.55 16.63
N GLN A 72 2.36 9.43 15.64
CA GLN A 72 2.11 9.18 14.23
C GLN A 72 2.83 7.93 13.66
N PRO A 73 4.16 7.78 13.75
CA PRO A 73 4.89 6.56 13.35
C PRO A 73 4.41 5.29 14.05
N GLN A 74 3.96 5.37 15.30
CA GLN A 74 3.49 4.22 16.07
C GLN A 74 2.19 3.66 15.51
N LEU A 75 1.21 4.56 15.31
CA LEU A 75 -0.09 4.17 14.76
C LEU A 75 0.05 3.64 13.34
N PHE A 76 0.85 4.30 12.51
CA PHE A 76 1.11 3.84 11.15
C PHE A 76 1.75 2.44 11.13
N SER A 77 2.79 2.21 11.94
CA SER A 77 3.47 0.90 12.02
C SER A 77 2.52 -0.19 12.49
N PHE A 78 1.68 0.12 13.47
CA PHE A 78 0.62 -0.79 13.93
C PHE A 78 -0.36 -1.15 12.80
N PHE A 79 -0.89 -0.17 12.08
CA PHE A 79 -1.80 -0.43 10.96
C PHE A 79 -1.12 -1.17 9.82
N ALA A 80 0.16 -0.90 9.56
CA ALA A 80 0.96 -1.64 8.60
C ALA A 80 1.09 -3.12 9.02
N TYR A 81 1.36 -3.42 10.29
CA TYR A 81 1.36 -4.80 10.79
C TYR A 81 -0.02 -5.46 10.71
N VAL A 82 -1.12 -4.73 10.91
CA VAL A 82 -2.47 -5.27 10.67
C VAL A 82 -2.66 -5.62 9.19
N CYS A 83 -2.27 -4.75 8.27
CA CYS A 83 -2.30 -5.04 6.83
C CYS A 83 -1.48 -6.30 6.49
N LEU A 84 -0.26 -6.38 7.02
CA LEU A 84 0.63 -7.54 6.81
C LEU A 84 0.02 -8.84 7.35
N ALA A 85 -0.59 -8.80 8.54
CA ALA A 85 -1.28 -9.95 9.11
C ALA A 85 -2.47 -10.40 8.25
N GLN A 86 -3.25 -9.45 7.72
CA GLN A 86 -4.33 -9.74 6.79
C GLN A 86 -3.81 -10.37 5.49
N GLU A 87 -2.67 -9.93 4.97
CA GLU A 87 -2.05 -10.53 3.79
C GLU A 87 -1.56 -11.95 4.04
N LEU A 88 -0.90 -12.21 5.18
CA LEU A 88 -0.50 -13.56 5.56
C LEU A 88 -1.71 -14.50 5.67
N TYR A 89 -2.84 -14.01 6.19
CA TYR A 89 -4.07 -14.78 6.34
C TYR A 89 -4.80 -15.02 5.01
N TYR A 90 -5.06 -13.96 4.23
CA TYR A 90 -5.91 -14.04 3.03
C TYR A 90 -5.15 -14.50 1.77
N ARG A 91 -3.89 -14.10 1.59
CA ARG A 91 -3.11 -14.41 0.38
C ARG A 91 -2.24 -15.64 0.54
N TYR A 92 -1.52 -15.76 1.66
CA TYR A 92 -0.65 -16.90 1.92
C TYR A 92 -1.34 -18.05 2.64
N LEU A 93 -2.65 -17.91 2.91
CA LEU A 93 -3.50 -18.93 3.53
C LEU A 93 -2.95 -19.43 4.88
N TRP A 94 -2.26 -18.58 5.64
CA TRP A 94 -1.83 -18.93 6.99
C TRP A 94 -3.05 -19.10 7.89
N ASN A 95 -2.97 -20.04 8.82
CA ASN A 95 -3.99 -20.18 9.86
C ASN A 95 -4.07 -18.87 10.69
N ARG A 96 -5.27 -18.53 11.17
CA ARG A 96 -5.51 -17.32 12.00
C ARG A 96 -4.50 -17.18 13.12
N TRP A 97 -4.22 -18.29 13.82
CA TRP A 97 -3.23 -18.33 14.90
C TRP A 97 -1.82 -17.94 14.44
N ARG A 98 -1.34 -18.45 13.30
CA ARG A 98 0.00 -18.12 12.79
C ARG A 98 0.10 -16.66 12.36
N SER A 99 -0.94 -16.13 11.71
CA SER A 99 -1.01 -14.71 11.33
C SER A 99 -1.05 -13.80 12.56
N THR A 100 -1.90 -14.11 13.56
CA THR A 100 -1.96 -13.34 14.81
C THR A 100 -0.67 -13.45 15.62
N ALA A 101 -0.04 -14.63 15.69
CA ALA A 101 1.25 -14.81 16.36
C ALA A 101 2.36 -13.99 15.66
N ALA A 102 2.40 -13.96 14.33
CA ALA A 102 3.34 -13.14 13.58
C ALA A 102 3.12 -11.64 13.83
N PHE A 103 1.86 -11.19 13.86
CA PHE A 103 1.52 -9.82 14.23
C PHE A 103 2.02 -9.44 15.63
N ILE A 104 1.71 -10.25 16.64
CA ILE A 104 2.13 -10.01 18.02
C ILE A 104 3.67 -10.00 18.12
N PHE A 105 4.33 -10.97 17.47
CA PHE A 105 5.78 -11.03 17.42
C PHE A 105 6.38 -9.77 16.81
N LEU A 106 5.88 -9.32 15.66
CA LEU A 106 6.37 -8.11 14.99
C LEU A 106 6.18 -6.86 15.85
N CYS A 107 5.01 -6.71 16.50
CA CYS A 107 4.77 -5.62 17.43
C CYS A 107 5.76 -5.64 18.60
N LEU A 108 5.93 -6.78 19.27
CA LEU A 108 6.83 -6.91 20.41
C LEU A 108 8.30 -6.71 20.02
N ALA A 109 8.73 -7.30 18.90
CA ALA A 109 10.08 -7.16 18.37
C ALA A 109 10.38 -5.70 17.99
N SER A 110 9.41 -5.02 17.37
CA SER A 110 9.52 -3.60 17.00
C SER A 110 9.58 -2.69 18.21
N SER A 111 8.71 -2.91 19.21
CA SER A 111 8.74 -2.15 20.47
C SER A 111 10.05 -2.37 21.22
N GLY A 112 10.54 -3.62 21.30
CA GLY A 112 11.83 -3.92 21.91
C GLY A 112 13.00 -3.25 21.18
N LEU A 113 12.97 -3.28 19.84
CA LEU A 113 13.95 -2.59 19.00
C LEU A 113 13.91 -1.07 19.22
N GLU A 114 12.72 -0.46 19.18
CA GLU A 114 12.54 0.97 19.39
C GLU A 114 13.06 1.41 20.75
N ILE A 115 12.67 0.71 21.82
CA ILE A 115 13.13 1.00 23.18
C ILE A 115 14.67 0.94 23.23
N GLY A 116 15.28 -0.09 22.65
CA GLY A 116 16.73 -0.22 22.58
C GLY A 116 17.39 0.94 21.82
N LEU A 117 16.81 1.37 20.69
CA LEU A 117 17.30 2.51 19.93
C LEU A 117 17.14 3.82 20.71
N VAL A 118 16.04 4.02 21.44
CA VAL A 118 15.77 5.24 22.22
C VAL A 118 16.78 5.35 23.35
N PHE A 119 17.04 4.26 24.07
CA PHE A 119 18.12 4.24 25.07
C PHE A 119 19.49 4.50 24.43
N GLY A 120 19.74 3.97 23.23
CA GLY A 120 20.95 4.26 22.46
C GLY A 120 21.07 5.73 22.07
N TYR A 121 19.98 6.36 21.65
CA TYR A 121 19.92 7.78 21.33
C TYR A 121 20.21 8.62 22.58
N TRP A 122 19.52 8.36 23.69
CA TRP A 122 19.75 9.10 24.92
C TRP A 122 21.18 8.92 25.42
N ALA A 123 21.75 7.72 25.36
CA ALA A 123 23.16 7.50 25.71
C ALA A 123 24.10 8.36 24.84
N ALA A 124 23.83 8.45 23.53
CA ALA A 124 24.59 9.32 22.62
C ALA A 124 24.44 10.81 22.96
N ASP A 125 23.24 11.23 23.34
CA ASP A 125 22.93 12.60 23.74
C ASP A 125 23.63 13.01 25.06
N HIS A 126 23.66 12.11 26.05
CA HIS A 126 24.40 12.31 27.30
C HIS A 126 25.91 12.46 27.08
N HIS A 127 26.47 11.78 26.07
CA HIS A 127 27.87 11.93 25.67
C HIS A 127 28.10 13.09 24.68
N HIS A 128 27.05 13.85 24.33
CA HIS A 128 27.06 14.93 23.34
C HIS A 128 27.69 14.50 21.99
N ASN A 129 27.54 13.23 21.62
CA ASN A 129 28.13 12.68 20.41
C ASN A 129 27.21 12.93 19.21
N LYS A 130 27.39 14.09 18.57
CA LYS A 130 26.60 14.51 17.41
C LYS A 130 26.58 13.49 16.27
N GLN A 131 27.69 12.81 16.00
CA GLN A 131 27.75 11.84 14.90
C GLN A 131 26.78 10.68 15.09
N VAL A 132 26.58 10.24 16.34
CA VAL A 132 25.68 9.14 16.66
C VAL A 132 24.22 9.60 16.63
N ILE A 133 23.94 10.83 17.10
CA ILE A 133 22.62 11.45 16.98
C ILE A 133 22.21 11.60 15.50
N ASP A 134 23.12 12.11 14.67
CA ASP A 134 22.89 12.26 13.23
C ASP A 134 22.66 10.91 12.54
N PHE A 135 23.36 9.85 12.98
CA PHE A 135 23.12 8.49 12.50
C PHE A 135 21.68 8.03 12.78
N PHE A 136 21.18 8.25 14.00
CA PHE A 136 19.80 7.90 14.34
C PHE A 136 18.76 8.71 13.54
N GLY A 137 19.07 9.95 13.17
CA GLY A 137 18.20 10.77 12.31
C GLY A 137 18.28 10.43 10.83
N LEU A 138 19.43 9.95 10.35
CA LEU A 138 19.60 9.50 8.97
C LEU A 138 18.95 8.14 8.72
N LEU A 139 18.91 7.28 9.73
CA LEU A 139 18.33 5.93 9.66
C LEU A 139 16.88 5.90 9.11
N PRO A 140 15.91 6.68 9.64
CA PRO A 140 14.55 6.71 9.09
C PRO A 140 14.49 7.26 7.67
N VAL A 141 15.32 8.27 7.33
CA VAL A 141 15.38 8.85 5.97
C VAL A 141 15.80 7.78 4.95
N VAL A 142 16.86 7.03 5.24
CA VAL A 142 17.30 5.96 4.34
C VAL A 142 16.26 4.84 4.27
N ALA A 143 15.69 4.45 5.41
CA ALA A 143 14.69 3.40 5.47
C ALA A 143 13.44 3.72 4.64
N ILE A 144 12.94 4.96 4.72
CA ILE A 144 11.77 5.37 3.94
C ILE A 144 12.07 5.43 2.45
N LEU A 145 13.24 5.95 2.03
CA LEU A 145 13.67 5.93 0.63
C LEU A 145 13.68 4.50 0.09
N VAL A 146 14.25 3.55 0.85
CA VAL A 146 14.25 2.13 0.51
C VAL A 146 12.83 1.56 0.46
N GLY A 147 11.96 1.95 1.40
CA GLY A 147 10.56 1.57 1.43
C GLY A 147 9.76 1.97 0.20
N PHE A 148 10.11 3.07 -0.46
CA PHE A 148 9.44 3.50 -1.69
C PHE A 148 10.00 2.85 -2.97
N ILE A 149 11.17 2.20 -2.93
CA ILE A 149 11.79 1.56 -4.10
C ILE A 149 10.84 0.56 -4.79
N PRO A 150 10.20 -0.40 -4.09
CA PRO A 150 9.31 -1.37 -4.74
C PRO A 150 8.14 -0.68 -5.46
N GLN A 151 7.64 0.43 -4.89
CA GLN A 151 6.53 1.18 -5.44
C GLN A 151 6.90 1.87 -6.75
N TYR A 152 8.02 2.58 -6.76
CA TYR A 152 8.55 3.24 -7.96
C TYR A 152 8.96 2.25 -9.05
N TRP A 153 9.52 1.11 -8.66
CA TRP A 153 9.89 0.03 -9.59
C TRP A 153 8.66 -0.55 -10.31
N SER A 154 7.57 -0.81 -9.58
CA SER A 154 6.32 -1.32 -10.17
C SER A 154 5.77 -0.36 -11.22
N ILE A 155 5.72 0.94 -10.89
CA ILE A 155 5.24 1.99 -11.81
C ILE A 155 6.12 2.08 -13.06
N ALA A 156 7.45 2.00 -12.90
CA ALA A 156 8.39 2.06 -14.01
C ALA A 156 8.26 0.84 -14.95
N ARG A 157 8.04 -0.36 -14.39
CA ARG A 157 7.88 -1.60 -15.14
C ARG A 157 6.55 -1.67 -15.88
N GLU A 158 5.45 -1.35 -15.19
CA GLU A 158 4.09 -1.49 -15.74
C GLU A 158 3.69 -0.31 -16.63
N ARG A 159 4.42 0.81 -16.57
CA ARG A 159 4.10 2.06 -17.29
C ARG A 159 2.67 2.54 -17.02
N ARG A 160 2.17 2.16 -15.85
CA ARG A 160 0.85 2.41 -15.29
C ARG A 160 0.97 2.40 -13.78
N VAL A 161 0.12 3.17 -13.12
CA VAL A 161 0.00 3.16 -11.66
C VAL A 161 -1.20 2.28 -11.34
N GLU A 162 -0.97 0.97 -11.24
CA GLU A 162 -1.99 0.00 -10.86
C GLU A 162 -1.88 -0.30 -9.35
N GLY A 163 -3.01 -0.58 -8.71
CA GLY A 163 -3.05 -1.01 -7.30
C GLY A 163 -2.97 0.08 -6.22
N ILE A 164 -2.47 1.29 -6.51
CA ILE A 164 -2.39 2.37 -5.50
C ILE A 164 -3.73 3.09 -5.33
N SER A 165 -4.18 3.22 -4.08
CA SER A 165 -5.37 4.03 -3.75
C SER A 165 -5.01 5.52 -3.78
N HIS A 166 -5.71 6.30 -4.61
CA HIS A 166 -5.55 7.76 -4.66
C HIS A 166 -5.88 8.43 -3.32
N VAL A 167 -6.80 7.86 -2.55
CA VAL A 167 -7.15 8.35 -1.21
C VAL A 167 -6.00 8.11 -0.25
N PHE A 168 -5.38 6.93 -0.30
CA PHE A 168 -4.19 6.61 0.49
C PHE A 168 -3.06 7.61 0.20
N LEU A 169 -2.75 7.80 -1.09
CA LEU A 169 -1.65 8.66 -1.51
C LEU A 169 -1.91 10.15 -1.19
N GLY A 170 -3.16 10.59 -1.30
CA GLY A 170 -3.54 11.95 -0.90
C GLY A 170 -3.45 12.18 0.61
N MET A 171 -3.85 11.19 1.41
CA MET A 171 -3.73 11.25 2.87
C MET A 171 -2.26 11.24 3.32
N ASP A 172 -1.40 10.43 2.70
CA ASP A 172 0.04 10.36 2.99
C ASP A 172 0.73 11.70 2.73
N CYS A 173 0.48 12.25 1.53
CA CYS A 173 1.05 13.52 1.11
C CYS A 173 0.59 14.67 2.01
N LEU A 174 -0.72 14.75 2.33
CA LEU A 174 -1.26 15.78 3.21
C LEU A 174 -0.72 15.64 4.65
N GLY A 175 -0.65 14.41 5.15
CA GLY A 175 -0.07 14.11 6.44
C GLY A 175 1.37 14.63 6.55
N SER A 176 2.20 14.30 5.56
CA SER A 176 3.59 14.73 5.49
C SER A 176 3.75 16.25 5.37
N VAL A 177 2.89 16.93 4.59
CA VAL A 177 2.87 18.39 4.49
C VAL A 177 2.52 19.04 5.83
N PHE A 178 1.48 18.55 6.51
CA PHE A 178 1.11 19.09 7.83
C PHE A 178 2.19 18.82 8.88
N SER A 179 2.83 17.65 8.85
CA SER A 179 3.99 17.37 9.72
C SER A 179 5.16 18.32 9.43
N CYS A 180 5.46 18.64 8.15
CA CYS A 180 6.48 19.63 7.81
C CYS A 180 6.14 21.04 8.35
N ILE A 181 4.87 21.46 8.23
CA ILE A 181 4.41 22.74 8.78
C ILE A 181 4.56 22.73 10.31
N SER A 182 4.17 21.65 10.98
CA SER A 182 4.35 21.49 12.43
C SER A 182 5.81 21.73 12.84
N LEU A 183 6.77 21.08 12.17
CA LEU A 183 8.19 21.28 12.43
C LEU A 183 8.71 22.68 12.10
N ALA A 184 8.18 23.33 11.05
CA ALA A 184 8.61 24.68 10.67
C ALA A 184 8.25 25.73 11.73
N PHE A 185 7.24 25.46 12.56
CA PHE A 185 6.84 26.30 13.68
C PHE A 185 7.42 25.82 15.02
N ARG A 186 8.37 24.89 15.03
CA ARG A 186 9.10 24.54 16.24
C ARG A 186 10.18 25.60 16.55
N SER A 187 10.48 25.82 17.83
CA SER A 187 11.53 26.77 18.27
C SER A 187 12.93 26.35 17.82
N GLU A 188 13.18 25.05 17.72
CA GLU A 188 14.41 24.45 17.22
C GLU A 188 14.05 23.54 16.05
N ILE A 189 14.47 23.92 14.85
CA ILE A 189 14.17 23.16 13.64
C ILE A 189 15.10 21.95 13.59
N ASP A 190 14.50 20.77 13.76
CA ASP A 190 15.20 19.52 13.54
C ASP A 190 15.22 19.19 12.04
N ALA A 191 16.37 19.40 11.40
CA ALA A 191 16.51 19.27 9.96
C ALA A 191 16.31 17.82 9.48
N LEU A 192 16.73 16.83 10.26
CA LEU A 192 16.65 15.42 9.85
C LEU A 192 15.21 14.90 9.87
N THR A 193 14.42 15.23 10.90
CA THR A 193 12.99 14.90 10.93
C THR A 193 12.24 15.66 9.83
N LEU A 194 12.58 16.92 9.58
CA LEU A 194 11.98 17.70 8.49
C LEU A 194 12.29 17.07 7.13
N VAL A 195 13.54 16.69 6.88
CA VAL A 195 13.96 16.00 5.65
C VAL A 195 13.22 14.68 5.50
N ASN A 196 12.98 13.94 6.58
CA ASN A 196 12.22 12.70 6.51
C ASN A 196 10.78 12.93 6.01
N TYR A 197 10.03 13.83 6.64
CA TYR A 197 8.66 14.14 6.20
C TYR A 197 8.61 14.78 4.81
N LEU A 198 9.58 15.64 4.50
CA LEU A 198 9.69 16.24 3.17
C LEU A 198 9.98 15.18 2.10
N SER A 199 10.83 14.19 2.41
CA SER A 199 11.14 13.08 1.49
C SER A 199 9.88 12.28 1.18
N ILE A 200 9.05 11.97 2.19
CA ILE A 200 7.75 11.30 1.98
C ILE A 200 6.87 12.14 1.06
N ALA A 201 6.69 13.43 1.38
CA ALA A 201 5.85 14.32 0.57
C ALA A 201 6.32 14.41 -0.90
N VAL A 202 7.64 14.52 -1.14
CA VAL A 202 8.21 14.58 -2.49
C VAL A 202 8.01 13.26 -3.23
N LEU A 203 8.21 12.12 -2.56
CA LEU A 203 7.99 10.81 -3.15
C LEU A 203 6.52 10.58 -3.49
N ASP A 204 5.59 11.03 -2.66
CA ASP A 204 4.16 10.92 -2.95
C ASP A 204 3.76 11.79 -4.14
N LEU A 205 4.22 13.04 -4.16
CA LEU A 205 4.00 13.95 -5.30
C LEU A 205 4.60 13.39 -6.59
N GLY A 206 5.76 12.73 -6.53
CA GLY A 206 6.36 12.02 -7.65
C GLY A 206 5.49 10.89 -8.18
N ILE A 207 4.85 10.10 -7.30
CA ILE A 207 3.90 9.05 -7.69
C ILE A 207 2.65 9.67 -8.33
N ILE A 208 2.09 10.74 -7.76
CA ILE A 208 0.93 11.47 -8.31
C ILE A 208 1.27 12.01 -9.71
N PHE A 209 2.45 12.60 -9.87
CA PHE A 209 2.91 13.11 -11.15
C PHE A 209 3.02 11.98 -12.19
N LEU A 210 3.69 10.87 -11.85
CA LEU A 210 3.82 9.71 -12.72
C LEU A 210 2.46 9.12 -13.12
N TYR A 211 1.48 9.10 -12.20
CA TYR A 211 0.11 8.69 -12.50
C TYR A 211 -0.49 9.50 -13.66
N TYR A 212 -0.43 10.83 -13.58
CA TYR A 212 -1.01 11.69 -14.62
C TYR A 212 -0.25 11.58 -15.94
N VAL A 213 1.08 11.48 -15.90
CA VAL A 213 1.92 11.30 -17.10
C VAL A 213 1.58 10.00 -17.83
N PHE A 214 1.53 8.88 -17.11
CA PHE A 214 1.23 7.58 -17.73
C PHE A 214 -0.23 7.47 -18.19
N LYS A 215 -1.18 8.05 -17.44
CA LYS A 215 -2.58 8.13 -17.87
C LYS A 215 -2.72 8.89 -19.18
N TRP A 216 -2.07 10.05 -19.28
CA TRP A 216 -2.07 10.86 -20.49
C TRP A 216 -1.39 10.14 -21.66
N TRP A 217 -0.23 9.52 -21.44
CA TRP A 217 0.49 8.79 -22.49
C TRP A 217 -0.32 7.59 -23.00
N ASN A 218 -0.91 6.80 -22.11
CA ASN A 218 -1.70 5.63 -22.49
C ASN A 218 -3.00 6.02 -23.22
N ASN A 219 -3.66 7.10 -22.81
CA ASN A 219 -4.83 7.63 -23.52
C ASN A 219 -4.47 8.08 -24.94
N ARG A 220 -3.32 8.73 -25.13
CA ARG A 220 -2.83 9.11 -26.46
C ARG A 220 -2.47 7.90 -27.32
N LYS A 221 -1.89 6.85 -26.74
CA LYS A 221 -1.58 5.61 -27.47
C LYS A 221 -2.85 4.88 -27.91
N ALA A 222 -3.88 4.84 -27.06
CA ALA A 222 -5.19 4.28 -27.39
C ALA A 222 -5.89 5.06 -28.52
N GLN A 223 -5.83 6.39 -28.50
CA GLN A 223 -6.38 7.24 -29.57
C GLN A 223 -5.61 7.15 -30.90
N ARG A 224 -4.33 6.75 -30.88
CA ARG A 224 -3.51 6.52 -32.08
C ARG A 224 -3.69 5.13 -32.70
N GLN A 225 -4.42 4.22 -32.05
CA GLN A 225 -4.80 2.90 -32.59
C GLN A 225 -6.32 2.73 -32.81
N PRO A 226 -7.03 3.62 -33.56
CA PRO A 226 -8.46 3.47 -33.79
C PRO A 226 -8.84 2.43 -34.87
N SER A 227 -7.92 1.58 -35.38
CA SER A 227 -8.12 0.87 -36.65
C SER A 227 -7.72 -0.62 -36.69
N LEU A 228 -8.02 -1.41 -35.64
CA LEU A 228 -8.03 -2.88 -35.75
C LEU A 228 -9.30 -3.57 -35.23
N THR A 229 -10.15 -2.89 -34.46
CA THR A 229 -11.37 -3.51 -33.91
C THR A 229 -12.59 -3.37 -34.82
N ILE A 230 -12.63 -2.38 -35.71
CA ILE A 230 -13.80 -2.14 -36.59
C ILE A 230 -13.84 -3.13 -37.78
N GLN A 231 -12.70 -3.67 -38.23
CA GLN A 231 -12.69 -4.62 -39.36
C GLN A 231 -13.08 -6.06 -38.99
N GLN A 232 -13.18 -6.42 -37.70
CA GLN A 232 -13.66 -7.74 -37.28
C GLN A 232 -15.17 -7.80 -36.99
N GLN A 233 -15.87 -6.65 -36.99
CA GLN A 233 -17.33 -6.59 -36.77
C GLN A 233 -18.14 -6.28 -38.05
N GLN A 234 -17.49 -6.06 -39.19
CA GLN A 234 -18.14 -5.82 -40.48
C GLN A 234 -17.65 -6.82 -41.54
N GLN A 235 -17.91 -8.10 -41.32
CA GLN A 235 -18.17 -9.02 -42.43
C GLN A 235 -19.70 -9.20 -42.49
N PRO A 236 -20.36 -8.85 -43.61
CA PRO A 236 -21.80 -9.10 -43.76
C PRO A 236 -22.04 -10.63 -43.78
N GLN A 237 -22.85 -11.11 -42.84
CA GLN A 237 -23.56 -12.38 -43.00
C GLN A 237 -24.74 -12.13 -43.93
N ASP A 238 -24.61 -12.52 -45.19
CA ASP A 238 -25.76 -12.80 -46.05
C ASP A 238 -25.39 -13.92 -47.05
N GLU A 239 -26.40 -14.73 -47.39
CA GLU A 239 -26.41 -16.02 -48.13
C GLU A 239 -26.11 -17.25 -47.23
N THR A 240 -27.08 -18.09 -46.82
CA THR A 240 -28.15 -18.69 -47.63
C THR A 240 -29.27 -19.24 -46.70
N THR A 241 -30.52 -18.83 -46.94
CA THR A 241 -31.72 -19.60 -46.55
C THR A 241 -32.31 -20.21 -47.83
N THR A 242 -32.97 -21.38 -47.70
CA THR A 242 -33.66 -22.23 -48.71
C THR A 242 -32.72 -23.29 -49.30
N THR A 243 -32.70 -24.54 -48.85
CA THR A 243 -33.72 -25.60 -49.00
C THR A 243 -33.17 -26.77 -48.15
N THR A 244 -33.89 -27.39 -47.21
CA THR A 244 -34.60 -28.65 -47.43
C THR A 244 -35.28 -29.04 -46.11
N THR A 245 -36.57 -28.74 -45.99
CA THR A 245 -37.50 -29.59 -45.26
C THR A 245 -37.95 -30.63 -46.27
N LEU A 246 -37.53 -31.89 -46.10
CA LEU A 246 -38.13 -33.15 -46.59
C LEU A 246 -37.01 -34.21 -46.71
N ALA A 247 -37.29 -35.38 -46.12
CA ALA A 247 -36.55 -36.65 -46.12
C ALA A 247 -35.73 -36.94 -44.84
N GLN A 248 -36.04 -38.12 -44.26
CA GLN A 248 -35.40 -38.86 -43.15
C GLN A 248 -35.97 -38.55 -41.74
N ASP A 249 -37.10 -39.05 -41.23
CA ASP A 249 -37.97 -40.21 -41.54
C ASP A 249 -37.32 -41.32 -42.34
N ASP A 250 -36.36 -42.03 -41.72
CA ASP A 250 -35.96 -43.42 -42.07
C ASP A 250 -34.79 -43.91 -41.20
N ILE A 251 -34.91 -43.88 -39.86
CA ILE A 251 -34.14 -44.79 -38.98
C ILE A 251 -35.06 -45.21 -37.81
N ALA A 252 -36.21 -45.75 -38.15
CA ALA A 252 -36.97 -46.65 -37.31
C ALA A 252 -37.44 -47.78 -38.23
N GLU A 253 -37.31 -49.03 -37.77
CA GLU A 253 -37.86 -50.24 -38.40
C GLU A 253 -36.99 -50.99 -39.44
N LYS A 254 -36.15 -51.88 -38.90
CA LYS A 254 -35.82 -53.26 -39.38
C LYS A 254 -34.97 -53.87 -38.26
N GLY A 255 -35.45 -54.72 -37.35
CA GLY A 255 -36.31 -55.88 -37.57
C GLY A 255 -35.44 -57.14 -37.60
N LEU A 256 -35.07 -57.68 -36.42
CA LEU A 256 -34.79 -59.11 -36.26
C LEU A 256 -34.97 -59.54 -34.79
N SER A 257 -35.93 -60.46 -34.58
CA SER A 257 -36.40 -61.01 -33.30
C SER A 257 -35.51 -62.20 -32.81
N PRO A 258 -35.74 -62.77 -31.60
CA PRO A 258 -34.72 -63.30 -30.68
C PRO A 258 -34.46 -64.81 -30.77
N PRO A 259 -33.61 -65.37 -29.89
CA PRO A 259 -33.89 -66.65 -29.27
C PRO A 259 -34.04 -66.57 -27.73
N THR A 260 -34.92 -67.44 -27.25
CA THR A 260 -35.41 -67.67 -25.88
C THR A 260 -34.55 -68.65 -25.07
N SER A 261 -34.91 -68.77 -23.78
CA SER A 261 -34.47 -69.76 -22.75
C SER A 261 -33.32 -69.24 -21.87
N GLY A 262 -33.45 -68.96 -20.58
CA GLY A 262 -34.06 -69.68 -19.44
C GLY A 262 -33.04 -69.54 -18.29
N GLY A 263 -33.30 -69.49 -16.98
CA GLY A 263 -34.47 -69.61 -16.14
C GLY A 263 -34.06 -69.21 -14.70
N ASN A 264 -35.06 -69.19 -13.82
CA ASN A 264 -35.09 -68.82 -12.39
C ASN A 264 -33.91 -69.25 -11.51
N ASN A 265 -33.45 -68.37 -10.60
CA ASN A 265 -33.87 -68.27 -9.18
C ASN A 265 -33.07 -67.18 -8.47
#